data_AF-A0A7W0NIQ2-F1
#
_entry.id   AF-A0A7W0NIQ2-F1
#
_cell.length_a   1.000
_cell.length_b   1.000
_cell.length_c   1.000
_cell.angle_alpha   90.00
_cell.angle_beta   90.00
_cell.angle_gamma   90.00
#
_symmetry.space_group_name_H-M   'P 1'
#
loop_
_entity.id
_entity.type
_entity.pdbx_description
1 polymer ?
#
loop_
_entity_poly.entity_id
_entity_poly.type
_entity_poly.pdbx_seq_one_letter_code
_entity_poly.pdbx_strand_id
1 'polypeptide(L)'
;MEVPGSLTRSAALRLAAGAAFASGLLSGRARAAPSRVPELRRLSVHGSRPFAGDRRLLATVSPGSPDRDRVSVAFSLARPARVTVVAVDTRQPSKPPVWRATASLPRGRHRFLWRPARTVPPGTYVLR
;
A
#
# COMPACT_ATOMS: atom_id res chain seq x y z
N MET A 1 -42.63 70.95 31.50
CA MET A 1 -43.74 70.27 30.80
C MET A 1 -43.35 70.19 29.33
N GLU A 2 -43.69 69.07 28.68
CA GLU A 2 -43.36 68.67 27.28
C GLU A 2 -41.99 68.04 27.00
N VAL A 3 -42.04 66.70 26.89
CA VAL A 3 -41.34 65.87 25.90
C VAL A 3 -42.41 65.63 24.83
N PRO A 4 -42.17 65.74 23.50
CA PRO A 4 -41.63 64.60 22.76
C PRO A 4 -40.89 64.90 21.44
N GLY A 5 -40.13 63.91 20.96
CA GLY A 5 -39.51 63.93 19.63
C GLY A 5 -38.73 62.67 19.34
N SER A 6 -39.46 61.56 19.14
CA SER A 6 -38.98 60.24 18.76
C SER A 6 -38.20 60.22 17.44
N LEU A 7 -36.98 59.65 17.44
CA LEU A 7 -36.32 59.11 16.25
C LEU A 7 -35.57 57.83 16.65
N THR A 8 -36.09 56.63 16.39
CA THR A 8 -36.04 55.86 15.14
C THR A 8 -35.07 54.69 15.30
N ARG A 9 -35.66 53.51 15.47
CA ARG A 9 -35.06 52.17 15.50
C ARG A 9 -34.32 51.84 14.20
N SER A 10 -33.13 52.37 13.94
CA SER A 10 -32.41 52.04 12.69
C SER A 10 -30.90 52.24 12.74
N ALA A 11 -30.22 51.84 13.82
CA ALA A 11 -28.75 51.97 13.88
C ALA A 11 -28.03 50.76 14.49
N ALA A 12 -28.66 49.59 14.51
CA ALA A 12 -28.05 48.37 15.04
C ALA A 12 -27.87 47.31 13.92
N LEU A 13 -27.31 47.68 12.77
CA LEU A 13 -27.00 46.66 11.75
C LEU A 13 -25.92 47.08 10.74
N ARG A 14 -24.79 47.65 11.18
CA ARG A 14 -23.64 47.90 10.28
C ARG A 14 -22.26 47.70 10.93
N LEU A 15 -22.11 46.72 11.82
CA LEU A 15 -20.81 46.33 12.38
C LEU A 15 -20.58 44.81 12.38
N ALA A 16 -21.04 44.11 11.34
CA ALA A 16 -20.82 42.66 11.19
C ALA A 16 -20.35 42.24 9.79
N ALA A 17 -19.68 43.13 9.05
CA ALA A 17 -19.22 42.85 7.67
C ALA A 17 -17.70 42.98 7.47
N GLY A 18 -16.91 43.09 8.55
CA GLY A 18 -15.44 43.22 8.45
C GLY A 18 -14.62 42.01 8.89
N ALA A 19 -15.20 41.05 9.62
CA ALA A 19 -14.44 40.01 10.33
C ALA A 19 -14.48 38.60 9.70
N ALA A 20 -15.10 38.44 8.52
CA ALA A 20 -15.34 37.11 7.94
C ALA A 20 -14.42 36.74 6.76
N PHE A 21 -13.46 37.58 6.37
CA PHE A 21 -12.66 37.36 5.14
C PHE A 21 -11.18 37.02 5.38
N ALA A 22 -10.73 36.87 6.63
CA ALA A 22 -9.31 36.65 6.95
C ALA A 22 -8.97 35.23 7.46
N SER A 23 -9.94 34.30 7.51
CA SER A 23 -9.71 32.96 8.11
C SER A 23 -9.60 31.82 7.08
N GLY A 24 -9.84 32.10 5.79
CA GLY A 24 -9.94 31.06 4.75
C GLY A 24 -8.63 30.53 4.17
N LEU A 25 -7.49 31.19 4.39
CA LEU A 25 -6.25 30.91 3.65
C LEU A 25 -5.21 30.06 4.40
N LEU A 26 -5.46 29.71 5.66
CA LEU A 26 -4.57 28.88 6.47
C LEU A 26 -5.11 27.47 6.68
N SER A 27 -5.84 26.93 5.71
CA SER A 27 -5.98 25.48 5.56
C SER A 27 -4.65 24.91 5.06
N GLY A 28 -3.61 25.04 5.90
CA GLY A 28 -2.33 24.39 5.71
C GLY A 28 -2.61 22.91 5.59
N ARG A 29 -2.37 22.36 4.39
CA ARG A 29 -2.35 20.91 4.18
C ARG A 29 -1.44 20.33 5.25
N ALA A 30 -2.02 19.72 6.29
CA ALA A 30 -1.28 18.95 7.26
C ALA A 30 -0.51 17.90 6.48
N ARG A 31 0.78 18.14 6.26
CA ARG A 31 1.67 17.23 5.58
C ARG A 31 1.80 16.06 6.53
N ALA A 32 1.02 14.99 6.31
CA ALA A 32 1.10 13.79 7.12
C ALA A 32 2.58 13.42 7.28
N ALA A 33 3.06 13.38 8.52
CA ALA A 33 4.45 13.06 8.78
C ALA A 33 4.76 11.71 8.13
N PRO A 34 5.89 11.57 7.40
CA PRO A 34 6.16 10.36 6.64
C PRO A 34 6.29 9.18 7.62
N SER A 35 5.28 8.29 7.58
CA SER A 35 5.17 7.06 8.37
C SER A 35 6.52 6.39 8.56
N ARG A 36 7.00 6.24 9.80
CA ARG A 36 8.27 5.57 10.12
C ARG A 36 8.24 4.07 9.80
N VAL A 37 7.06 3.51 9.52
CA VAL A 37 6.90 2.10 9.16
C VAL A 37 7.35 1.88 7.72
N PRO A 38 8.21 0.88 7.45
CA PRO A 38 8.54 0.49 6.08
C PRO A 38 7.28 0.06 5.32
N GLU A 39 6.99 0.74 4.22
CA GLU A 39 5.81 0.46 3.40
C GLU A 39 6.19 -0.30 2.13
N LEU A 40 5.54 -1.44 1.93
CA LEU A 40 5.64 -2.25 0.71
C LEU A 40 4.49 -1.88 -0.24
N ARG A 41 4.83 -1.51 -1.47
CA ARG A 41 3.89 -1.08 -2.52
C ARG A 41 4.08 -1.89 -3.79
N ARG A 42 3.05 -1.88 -4.65
CA ARG A 42 3.07 -2.49 -6.00
C ARG A 42 3.45 -3.97 -5.99
N LEU A 43 2.95 -4.72 -5.00
CA LEU A 43 3.16 -6.17 -4.93
C LEU A 43 2.56 -6.85 -6.17
N SER A 44 3.35 -7.72 -6.78
CA SER A 44 2.95 -8.56 -7.89
C SER A 44 3.74 -9.86 -7.89
N VAL A 45 3.16 -10.91 -8.47
CA VAL A 45 3.82 -12.17 -8.77
C VAL A 45 3.66 -12.48 -10.25
N HIS A 46 4.73 -12.96 -10.88
CA HIS A 46 4.70 -13.32 -12.28
C HIS A 46 5.61 -14.52 -12.54
N GLY A 47 5.14 -15.46 -13.36
CA GLY A 47 5.98 -16.50 -13.94
C GLY A 47 6.88 -15.95 -15.05
N SER A 48 7.87 -16.73 -15.49
CA SER A 48 8.67 -16.41 -16.69
C SER A 48 7.81 -16.41 -17.97
N ARG A 49 6.91 -17.38 -18.10
CA ARG A 49 5.88 -17.42 -19.15
C ARG A 49 4.51 -17.70 -18.51
N PRO A 50 3.54 -16.77 -18.57
CA PRO A 50 2.28 -16.91 -17.86
C PRO A 50 1.40 -18.02 -18.45
N PHE A 51 0.56 -18.61 -17.61
CA PHE A 51 -0.58 -19.44 -18.03
C PHE A 51 -1.82 -18.58 -18.24
N ALA A 52 -2.81 -19.11 -18.97
CA ALA A 52 -4.12 -18.47 -19.07
C ALA A 52 -4.74 -18.36 -17.67
N GLY A 53 -5.20 -17.17 -17.29
CA GLY A 53 -5.78 -16.89 -15.98
C GLY A 53 -4.79 -16.38 -14.92
N ASP A 54 -3.48 -16.40 -15.19
CA ASP A 54 -2.49 -15.74 -14.33
C ASP A 54 -2.78 -14.22 -14.29
N ARG A 55 -2.64 -13.62 -13.10
CA ARG A 55 -2.94 -12.20 -12.83
C ARG A 55 -1.93 -11.62 -11.86
N ARG A 56 -2.03 -10.32 -11.56
CA ARG A 56 -1.05 -9.59 -10.75
C ARG A 56 -0.61 -10.30 -9.45
N LEU A 57 -1.51 -11.01 -8.77
CA LEU A 57 -1.24 -11.70 -7.50
C LEU A 57 -1.41 -13.22 -7.59
N LEU A 58 -1.44 -13.79 -8.79
CA LEU A 58 -1.55 -15.23 -9.02
C LEU A 58 -0.69 -15.62 -10.23
N ALA A 59 0.28 -16.51 -10.01
CA ALA A 59 1.11 -17.05 -11.06
C ALA A 59 1.17 -18.57 -10.93
N THR A 60 1.15 -19.24 -12.07
CA THR A 60 1.27 -20.70 -12.14
C THR A 60 2.68 -21.07 -12.59
N VAL A 61 3.26 -22.08 -11.94
CA VAL A 61 4.64 -22.55 -12.16
C VAL A 61 4.64 -24.05 -12.38
N SER A 62 5.48 -24.51 -13.30
CA SER A 62 5.68 -25.93 -13.63
C SER A 62 7.15 -26.28 -13.41
N PRO A 63 7.50 -26.80 -12.22
CA PRO A 63 8.87 -27.18 -11.90
C PRO A 63 9.43 -28.16 -12.93
N GLY A 64 10.55 -27.80 -13.54
CA GLY A 64 11.20 -28.60 -14.58
C GLY A 64 10.83 -28.27 -16.01
N SER A 65 9.91 -27.32 -16.25
CA SER A 65 9.66 -26.72 -17.56
C SER A 65 10.61 -25.53 -17.79
N PRO A 66 11.45 -25.51 -18.86
CA PRO A 66 12.48 -24.48 -19.05
C PRO A 66 11.97 -23.03 -18.99
N ASP A 67 10.75 -22.80 -19.49
CA ASP A 67 10.16 -21.47 -19.58
C ASP A 67 9.19 -21.14 -18.43
N ARG A 68 8.96 -22.09 -17.51
CA ARG A 68 7.92 -22.00 -16.48
C ARG A 68 8.38 -22.56 -15.13
N ASP A 69 9.68 -22.64 -14.89
CA ASP A 69 10.29 -23.23 -13.68
C ASP A 69 10.38 -22.26 -12.49
N ARG A 70 10.03 -20.99 -12.70
CA ARG A 70 10.27 -19.93 -11.72
C ARG A 70 9.13 -18.92 -11.66
N VAL A 71 8.96 -18.34 -10.47
CA VAL A 71 8.13 -17.16 -10.23
C VAL A 71 8.95 -16.05 -9.60
N SER A 72 8.57 -14.81 -9.91
CA SER A 72 9.19 -13.59 -9.40
C SER A 72 8.15 -12.82 -8.58
N VAL A 73 8.47 -12.56 -7.31
CA VAL A 73 7.69 -11.69 -6.43
C VAL A 73 8.29 -10.30 -6.51
N ALA A 74 7.63 -9.38 -7.20
CA ALA A 74 8.10 -8.02 -7.42
C ALA A 74 7.32 -7.01 -6.56
N PHE A 75 8.04 -6.07 -5.95
CA PHE A 75 7.47 -5.02 -5.11
C PHE A 75 8.37 -3.79 -5.10
N SER A 76 7.92 -2.74 -4.42
CA SER A 76 8.68 -1.52 -4.17
C SER A 76 8.63 -1.15 -2.69
N LEU A 77 9.75 -0.69 -2.15
CA LEU A 77 9.87 -0.22 -0.78
C LEU A 77 9.98 1.31 -0.77
N ALA A 78 9.16 1.95 0.06
CA ALA A 78 9.21 3.40 0.28
C ALA A 78 10.46 3.83 1.07
N ARG A 79 11.02 2.92 1.87
CA ARG A 79 12.17 3.10 2.77
C ARG A 79 12.98 1.79 2.88
N PRO A 80 14.24 1.83 3.31
CA PRO A 80 15.01 0.62 3.58
C PRO A 80 14.29 -0.31 4.58
N ALA A 81 14.34 -1.62 4.35
CA ALA A 81 13.66 -2.61 5.17
C ALA A 81 14.33 -3.98 5.12
N ARG A 82 14.16 -4.80 6.16
CA ARG A 82 14.45 -6.23 6.10
C ARG A 82 13.19 -6.97 5.69
N VAL A 83 13.21 -7.61 4.52
CA VAL A 83 12.05 -8.31 3.95
C VAL A 83 12.31 -9.81 4.03
N THR A 84 11.31 -10.56 4.51
CA THR A 84 11.27 -12.01 4.44
C THR A 84 10.07 -12.42 3.60
N VAL A 85 10.27 -13.31 2.64
CA VAL A 85 9.19 -13.93 1.87
C VAL A 85 9.22 -15.42 2.13
N VAL A 86 8.06 -16.01 2.41
CA VAL A 86 7.90 -17.46 2.59
C VAL A 86 6.83 -18.02 1.67
N ALA A 87 7.05 -19.23 1.16
CA ALA A 87 6.04 -20.01 0.45
C ALA A 87 5.43 -21.05 1.41
N VAL A 88 4.13 -21.00 1.63
CA VAL A 88 3.40 -21.92 2.52
C VAL A 88 2.37 -22.70 1.73
N ASP A 89 2.32 -24.02 1.89
CA ASP A 89 1.29 -24.88 1.30
C ASP A 89 -0.07 -24.56 1.95
N THR A 90 -1.06 -24.18 1.15
CA THR A 90 -2.39 -23.83 1.68
C THR A 90 -3.14 -25.02 2.27
N ARG A 91 -2.78 -26.25 1.92
CA ARG A 91 -3.37 -27.48 2.48
C ARG A 91 -2.79 -27.84 3.83
N GLN A 92 -1.58 -27.36 4.14
CA GLN A 92 -0.85 -27.67 5.37
C GLN A 92 -0.25 -26.40 6.00
N PRO A 93 -1.08 -25.41 6.38
CA PRO A 93 -0.59 -24.10 6.83
C PRO A 93 0.18 -24.12 8.15
N SER A 94 0.04 -25.19 8.95
CA SER A 94 0.79 -25.41 10.20
C SER A 94 2.19 -25.98 9.98
N LYS A 95 2.51 -26.48 8.78
CA LYS A 95 3.85 -26.97 8.46
C LYS A 95 4.82 -25.81 8.19
N PRO A 96 6.14 -26.05 8.35
CA PRO A 96 7.14 -25.09 7.93
C PRO A 96 6.98 -24.69 6.45
N PRO A 97 7.36 -23.47 6.08
CA PRO A 97 7.30 -23.04 4.69
C PRO A 97 8.21 -23.91 3.81
N VAL A 98 7.76 -24.21 2.59
CA VAL A 98 8.54 -24.98 1.61
C VAL A 98 9.68 -24.18 0.99
N TRP A 99 9.65 -22.86 1.17
CA TRP A 99 10.69 -21.95 0.72
C TRP A 99 10.70 -20.67 1.57
N ARG A 100 11.88 -20.10 1.77
CA ARG A 100 12.10 -18.83 2.49
C ARG A 100 13.25 -18.08 1.85
N ALA A 101 13.10 -16.77 1.70
CA ALA A 101 14.19 -15.86 1.38
C ALA A 101 14.10 -14.59 2.24
N THR A 102 15.26 -14.07 2.65
CA THR A 102 15.34 -12.86 3.48
C THR A 102 16.46 -11.97 2.97
N ALA A 103 16.21 -10.66 2.87
CA ALA A 103 17.22 -9.68 2.49
C ALA A 103 16.97 -8.33 3.18
N SER A 104 18.05 -7.62 3.47
CA SER A 104 18.01 -6.19 3.80
C SER A 104 18.08 -5.39 2.50
N LEU A 105 17.03 -4.64 2.20
CA LEU A 105 16.84 -3.98 0.91
C LEU A 105 16.74 -2.46 1.10
N PRO A 106 17.40 -1.64 0.25
CA PRO A 106 17.22 -0.19 0.27
C PRO A 106 15.83 0.22 -0.23
N ARG A 107 15.51 1.51 -0.20
CA ARG A 107 14.36 2.06 -0.94
C ARG A 107 14.49 1.72 -2.42
N GLY A 108 13.40 1.35 -3.08
CA GLY A 108 13.40 1.08 -4.52
C GLY A 108 12.58 -0.14 -4.92
N ARG A 109 12.73 -0.58 -6.16
CA ARG A 109 12.07 -1.77 -6.72
C ARG A 109 12.94 -2.99 -6.47
N HIS A 110 12.31 -4.08 -6.03
CA HIS A 110 12.98 -5.32 -5.68
C HIS A 110 12.20 -6.52 -6.17
N ARG A 111 12.89 -7.66 -6.26
CA ARG A 111 12.25 -8.95 -6.52
C ARG A 111 12.89 -10.07 -5.73
N PHE A 112 12.09 -11.04 -5.33
CA PHE A 112 12.58 -12.36 -4.96
C PHE A 112 12.22 -13.36 -6.06
N LEU A 113 13.14 -14.28 -6.35
CA LEU A 113 12.91 -15.37 -7.28
C LEU A 113 12.69 -16.65 -6.49
N TRP A 114 11.61 -17.35 -6.78
CA TRP A 114 11.35 -18.69 -6.28
C TRP A 114 11.32 -19.67 -7.46
N ARG A 115 12.18 -20.67 -7.39
CA ARG A 115 12.21 -21.85 -8.27
C ARG A 115 11.84 -23.06 -7.42
N PRO A 116 10.56 -23.48 -7.41
CA PRO A 116 10.17 -24.65 -6.62
C PRO A 116 10.95 -25.88 -7.11
N ALA A 117 11.50 -26.66 -6.18
CA ALA A 117 12.12 -27.93 -6.53
C ALA A 117 11.08 -28.91 -7.06
N ARG A 118 11.49 -29.88 -7.89
CA ARG A 118 10.60 -30.94 -8.41
C ARG A 118 9.97 -31.80 -7.31
N THR A 119 10.54 -31.77 -6.10
CA THR A 119 10.04 -32.46 -4.90
C THR A 119 8.96 -31.68 -4.15
N VAL A 120 8.76 -30.39 -4.46
CA VAL A 120 7.65 -29.62 -3.89
C VAL A 120 6.34 -30.21 -4.44
N PRO A 121 5.42 -30.67 -3.58
CA PRO A 121 4.18 -31.27 -4.04
C PRO A 121 3.37 -30.33 -4.95
N PRO A 122 2.65 -30.83 -5.96
CA PRO A 122 1.68 -30.01 -6.69
C PRO A 122 0.62 -29.45 -5.73
N GLY A 123 0.29 -28.17 -5.88
CA GLY A 123 -0.71 -27.51 -5.04
C GLY A 123 -0.65 -25.98 -5.13
N THR A 124 -1.47 -25.33 -4.30
CA THR A 124 -1.50 -23.87 -4.16
C THR A 124 -0.63 -23.44 -3.00
N TYR A 125 0.19 -22.41 -3.24
CA TYR A 125 1.10 -21.86 -2.26
C TYR A 125 0.84 -20.36 -2.08
N VAL A 126 0.80 -19.91 -0.83
CA VAL A 126 0.74 -18.48 -0.51
C VAL A 126 2.14 -17.96 -0.27
N LEU A 127 2.48 -16.87 -0.97
CA LEU A 127 3.68 -16.08 -0.73
C LEU A 127 3.32 -14.91 0.18
N ARG A 128 3.96 -14.84 1.35
CA ARG A 128 3.75 -13.77 2.35
C ARG A 128 5.07 -13.27 2.92
#